data_AF-A0A4Z0NEG0-F1
#
_entry.id   AF-A0A4Z0NEG0-F1
#
_cell.length_a   1.000
_cell.length_b   1.000
_cell.length_c   1.000
_cell.angle_alpha   90.00
_cell.angle_beta   90.00
_cell.angle_gamma   90.00
#
_symmetry.space_group_name_H-M   'P 1'
#
loop_
_entity.id
_entity.type
_entity.pdbx_description
1 polymer ?
#
loop_
_entity_poly.entity_id
_entity_poly.type
_entity_poly.pdbx_seq_one_letter_code
_entity_poly.pdbx_strand_id
1 'polypeptide(L)'
;MRIAMLEMMRTICSGIIADESLAENIAELSLKFRLHGNVDDAGMLYTLSEFHRYNAAKMREELDGVTDQYLLLCDDISGLPDA
;
A
#
# COMPACT_ATOMS: atom_id res chain seq x y z
N MET A 1 10.85 16.43 12.40
CA MET A 1 10.07 16.38 11.14
C MET A 1 10.54 15.25 10.24
N ARG A 2 11.80 15.21 9.79
CA ARG A 2 12.35 14.14 8.93
C ARG A 2 12.13 12.71 9.46
N ILE A 3 12.44 12.46 10.74
CA ILE A 3 12.25 11.14 11.37
C ILE A 3 10.78 10.72 11.32
N ALA A 4 9.86 11.61 11.68
CA ALA A 4 8.41 11.34 11.64
C ALA A 4 7.91 11.05 10.22
N MET A 5 8.45 11.72 9.19
CA MET A 5 8.12 11.42 7.79
C MET A 5 8.62 10.04 7.36
N LEU A 6 9.85 9.67 7.75
CA LEU A 6 10.39 8.33 7.48
C LEU A 6 9.59 7.24 8.19
N GLU A 7 9.14 7.49 9.42
CA GLU A 7 8.25 6.58 10.17
C GLU A 7 6.87 6.44 9.50
N MET A 8 6.33 7.55 8.98
CA MET A 8 5.09 7.56 8.21
C MET A 8 5.23 6.74 6.92
N MET A 9 6.28 6.98 6.13
CA MET A 9 6.59 6.19 4.93
C MET A 9 6.70 4.70 5.25
N ARG A 10 7.43 4.34 6.31
CA ARG A 10 7.57 2.95 6.75
C ARG A 10 6.21 2.33 7.07
N THR A 11 5.33 3.10 7.70
CA THR A 11 3.98 2.64 8.06
C THR A 11 3.12 2.43 6.81
N ILE A 12 3.16 3.36 5.86
CA ILE A 12 2.46 3.23 4.57
C ILE A 12 2.98 2.01 3.80
N CYS A 13 4.30 1.82 3.69
CA CYS A 13 4.90 0.63 3.06
C CYS A 13 4.42 -0.67 3.71
N SER A 14 4.34 -0.71 5.05
CA SER A 14 3.84 -1.88 5.76
C SER A 14 2.36 -2.16 5.45
N GLY A 15 1.54 -1.10 5.32
CA GLY A 15 0.14 -1.20 4.91
C GLY A 15 -0.02 -1.74 3.48
N ILE A 16 0.77 -1.24 2.53
CA ILE A 16 0.79 -1.73 1.14
C ILE A 16 1.09 -3.23 1.10
N ILE A 17 2.16 -3.67 1.77
CA ILE A 17 2.55 -5.09 1.81
C ILE A 17 1.45 -5.95 2.41
N ALA A 18 0.80 -5.49 3.49
CA ALA A 18 -0.28 -6.20 4.14
C ALA A 18 -1.50 -6.35 3.21
N ASP A 19 -1.93 -5.28 2.53
CA ASP A 19 -3.06 -5.31 1.60
C ASP A 19 -2.78 -6.19 0.37
N GLU A 20 -1.57 -6.14 -0.21
CA GLU A 20 -1.20 -6.99 -1.34
C GLU A 20 -1.19 -8.48 -0.95
N SER A 21 -0.59 -8.79 0.20
CA SER A 21 -0.56 -10.17 0.72
C SER A 21 -1.98 -10.69 1.02
N LEU A 22 -2.82 -9.86 1.63
CA LEU A 22 -4.21 -10.22 1.91
C LEU A 22 -5.01 -10.43 0.62
N ALA A 23 -4.84 -9.56 -0.37
CA ALA A 23 -5.48 -9.69 -1.66
C ALA A 23 -5.11 -11.01 -2.36
N GLU A 24 -3.83 -11.39 -2.35
CA GLU A 24 -3.36 -12.65 -2.92
C GLU A 24 -4.01 -13.87 -2.23
N ASN A 25 -4.01 -13.89 -0.89
CA ASN A 25 -4.63 -14.96 -0.11
C ASN A 25 -6.14 -15.08 -0.38
N ILE A 26 -6.85 -13.96 -0.48
CA ILE A 26 -8.29 -13.93 -0.77
C ILE A 26 -8.56 -14.41 -2.20
N ALA A 27 -7.73 -14.02 -3.18
CA ALA A 27 -7.87 -14.48 -4.56
C ALA A 27 -7.66 -16.00 -4.67
N GLU A 28 -6.68 -16.56 -3.95
CA GLU A 28 -6.48 -18.01 -3.88
C GLU A 28 -7.70 -18.71 -3.25
N LEU A 29 -8.26 -18.15 -2.17
CA LEU A 29 -9.46 -18.67 -1.51
C LEU A 29 -10.68 -18.62 -2.44
N SER A 30 -10.85 -17.54 -3.20
CA SER A 30 -11.89 -17.40 -4.22
C SER A 30 -11.81 -18.54 -5.25
N LEU A 31 -10.60 -18.85 -5.74
CA LEU A 31 -10.39 -19.95 -6.67
C LEU A 31 -10.79 -21.30 -6.05
N LYS A 32 -10.41 -21.55 -4.80
CA LYS A 32 -10.79 -22.77 -4.07
C LYS A 32 -12.31 -22.89 -3.96
N PHE A 33 -13.02 -21.82 -3.59
CA PHE A 33 -14.48 -21.84 -3.47
C PHE A 33 -15.17 -22.10 -4.80
N ARG A 34 -14.66 -21.49 -5.88
CA ARG A 34 -15.17 -21.72 -7.24
C ARG A 34 -15.04 -23.18 -7.65
N LEU A 35 -13.91 -23.82 -7.35
CA LEU A 35 -13.68 -25.25 -7.64
C LEU A 35 -14.61 -26.19 -6.86
N HIS A 36 -15.13 -25.76 -5.70
CA HIS A 36 -16.11 -26.52 -4.92
C HIS A 36 -17.57 -26.24 -5.32
N GLY A 37 -17.80 -25.40 -6.34
CA GLY A 37 -19.14 -25.04 -6.80
C GLY A 37 -19.80 -23.87 -6.06
N ASN A 38 -19.11 -23.25 -5.09
CA ASN A 38 -19.60 -22.07 -4.36
C ASN A 38 -19.28 -20.79 -5.15
N VAL A 39 -20.02 -20.56 -6.25
CA VAL A 39 -19.74 -19.48 -7.20
C VAL A 39 -20.00 -18.09 -6.61
N ASP A 40 -21.06 -17.91 -5.83
CA ASP A 40 -21.44 -16.61 -5.26
C ASP A 40 -20.39 -16.14 -4.23
N ASP A 41 -20.03 -17.00 -3.28
CA ASP A 41 -18.97 -16.74 -2.30
C ASP A 41 -17.62 -16.48 -2.99
N ALA A 42 -17.29 -17.25 -4.03
CA ALA A 42 -16.08 -17.01 -4.81
C ALA A 42 -16.09 -15.62 -5.47
N GLY A 43 -17.23 -15.18 -6.00
CA GLY A 43 -17.38 -13.84 -6.59
C GLY A 43 -17.21 -12.72 -5.56
N MET A 44 -17.77 -12.89 -4.36
CA MET A 44 -17.61 -11.95 -3.25
C MET A 44 -16.14 -11.87 -2.80
N LEU A 45 -15.49 -13.02 -2.60
CA LEU A 45 -14.07 -13.09 -2.25
C LEU A 45 -13.20 -12.42 -3.32
N TYR A 46 -13.45 -12.68 -4.60
CA TYR A 46 -12.71 -12.04 -5.68
C TYR A 46 -12.84 -10.52 -5.63
N THR A 47 -14.06 -10.01 -5.48
CA THR A 47 -14.33 -8.57 -5.34
C THR A 47 -13.57 -7.97 -4.15
N LEU A 48 -13.53 -8.68 -3.01
CA LEU A 48 -12.77 -8.25 -1.85
C LEU A 48 -11.26 -8.23 -2.11
N SER A 49 -10.71 -9.20 -2.85
CA SER A 49 -9.29 -9.18 -3.24
C SER A 49 -8.95 -7.97 -4.11
N GLU A 50 -9.81 -7.62 -5.06
CA GLU A 50 -9.62 -6.45 -5.92
C GLU A 50 -9.71 -5.15 -5.13
N PHE A 51 -10.57 -5.09 -4.11
CA PHE A 51 -10.66 -3.95 -3.19
C PHE A 51 -9.34 -3.72 -2.44
N HIS A 52 -8.71 -4.77 -1.91
CA HIS A 52 -7.40 -4.64 -1.24
C HIS A 52 -6.28 -4.26 -2.22
N ARG A 53 -6.29 -4.77 -3.46
CA ARG A 53 -5.34 -4.34 -4.51
C ARG A 53 -5.48 -2.85 -4.82
N TYR A 54 -6.72 -2.38 -4.92
CA TYR A 54 -7.02 -0.97 -5.13
C TYR A 54 -6.50 -0.10 -3.97
N ASN A 55 -6.71 -0.53 -2.73
CA ASN A 55 -6.21 0.20 -1.56
C ASN A 55 -4.68 0.25 -1.53
N ALA A 56 -4.00 -0.86 -1.82
CA ALA A 56 -2.54 -0.89 -1.95
C ALA A 56 -2.04 0.08 -3.03
N ALA A 57 -2.70 0.12 -4.19
CA ALA A 57 -2.37 1.06 -5.27
C ALA A 57 -2.55 2.52 -4.82
N LYS A 58 -3.66 2.84 -4.16
CA LYS A 58 -3.91 4.19 -3.62
C LYS A 58 -2.86 4.59 -2.56
N MET A 59 -2.48 3.68 -1.67
CA MET A 59 -1.45 3.94 -0.67
C MET A 59 -0.06 4.19 -1.30
N ARG A 60 0.23 3.64 -2.48
CA ARG A 60 1.45 3.96 -3.23
C ARG A 60 1.46 5.42 -3.70
N GLU A 61 0.33 5.93 -4.20
CA GLU A 61 0.20 7.34 -4.57
C GLU A 61 0.41 8.26 -3.34
N GLU A 62 -0.12 7.86 -2.18
CA GLU A 62 0.10 8.59 -0.92
C GLU A 62 1.59 8.55 -0.49
N LEU A 63 2.25 7.39 -0.64
CA LEU A 63 3.67 7.25 -0.35
C LEU A 63 4.54 8.13 -1.25
N ASP A 64 4.23 8.20 -2.54
CA ASP A 64 4.93 9.06 -3.49
C ASP A 64 4.84 10.54 -3.05
N GLY A 65 3.64 11.00 -2.70
CA GLY A 65 3.44 12.36 -2.20
C GLY A 65 4.23 12.69 -0.92
N VAL A 66 4.33 11.74 0.04
CA VAL A 66 5.14 11.92 1.25
C VAL A 66 6.64 11.88 0.91
N THR A 67 7.04 11.08 -0.07
CA THR A 67 8.42 10.97 -0.55
C THR A 67 8.88 12.28 -1.19
N ASP A 68 8.08 12.87 -2.05
CA ASP A 68 8.38 14.17 -2.67
C ASP A 68 8.57 15.27 -1.63
N GLN A 69 7.67 15.33 -0.62
CA GLN A 69 7.81 16.29 0.48
C GLN A 69 9.09 16.09 1.29
N TYR A 70 9.50 14.83 1.50
CA TYR A 70 10.73 14.54 2.23
C TYR A 70 11.96 14.97 1.44
N LEU A 71 11.97 14.74 0.14
CA LEU A 71 13.07 15.14 -0.74
C LEU A 71 13.22 16.67 -0.77
N LEU A 72 12.12 17.41 -0.94
CA LEU A 72 12.12 18.88 -0.86
C LEU A 72 12.71 19.38 0.47
N LEU A 73 12.30 18.77 1.60
CA LEU A 73 12.83 19.11 2.92
C LEU A 73 14.33 18.81 3.07
N CYS A 74 14.84 17.80 2.37
CA CYS A 74 16.27 17.48 2.38
C CYS A 74 17.06 18.46 1.51
N ASP A 75 16.51 18.87 0.37
CA ASP A 75 17.14 19.79 -0.58
C ASP A 75 17.22 21.21 0.00
N ASP A 76 16.17 21.71 0.68
CA ASP A 76 16.15 23.04 1.31
C ASP A 76 17.25 23.26 2.37
N ILE A 77 17.73 22.18 3.00
CA ILE A 77 18.78 22.26 4.04
C ILE A 77 20.18 22.25 3.41
N SER A 78 20.34 21.72 2.19
CA SER A 78 21.62 21.68 1.48
C SER A 78 22.09 23.04 0.93
N GLY A 79 21.23 24.07 1.01
CA GLY A 79 21.51 25.44 0.58
C GLY A 79 21.97 26.43 1.67
N LEU A 80 22.16 25.99 2.92
CA LEU A 80 22.72 26.85 3.98
C LEU A 80 24.26 26.76 3.96
N PRO A 81 24.99 27.88 3.78
CA PRO A 81 26.43 27.86 3.96
C PRO A 81 26.74 27.55 5.43
N ASP A 82 27.74 26.70 5.66
CA ASP A 82 28.32 26.47 6.98
C ASP A 82 28.62 27.84 7.63
N ALA A 83 27.85 28.17 8.67
CA ALA A 83 28.03 29.36 9.49
C ALA A 83 28.66 28.97 10.83
#